data_AF-A0A9E6S069-F1
#
_entry.id   AF-A0A9E6S069-F1
#
_cell.length_a   1.000
_cell.length_b   1.000
_cell.length_c   1.000
_cell.angle_alpha   90.00
_cell.angle_beta   90.00
_cell.angle_gamma   90.00
#
_symmetry.space_group_name_H-M   'P 1'
#
loop_
_entity.id
_entity.type
_entity.pdbx_description
1 polymer ?
#
loop_
_entity_poly.entity_id
_entity_poly.type
_entity_poly.pdbx_seq_one_letter_code
_entity_poly.pdbx_strand_id
1 'polypeptide(L)'
;MERGLLWLPLLVGFFWLAWQGSREYQKVEAYKIWAENFERAKYDIYAVMGQKGNEITWGKPTTKGTIDESTFSLLNVEKIQLLVNNKSVETENPPPKGRNIELEFIFFETGKSVKVPFTEIPLAAKWGKFLQEFLQSLNSQTEKVDNNEN
;
A
#
# COMPACT_ATOMS: atom_id res chain seq x y z
N MET A 1 -27.61 41.15 -29.93
CA MET A 1 -26.28 40.58 -29.61
C MET A 1 -26.42 39.69 -28.39
N GLU A 2 -26.87 38.43 -28.56
CA GLU A 2 -27.28 37.56 -27.44
C GLU A 2 -26.54 36.22 -27.40
N ARG A 3 -25.52 36.03 -28.27
CA ARG A 3 -24.85 34.73 -28.46
C ARG A 3 -23.67 34.45 -27.50
N GLY A 4 -23.32 35.40 -26.63
CA GLY A 4 -22.22 35.26 -25.67
C GLY A 4 -22.61 34.65 -24.32
N LEU A 5 -23.91 34.58 -24.00
CA LEU A 5 -24.37 34.14 -22.68
C LEU A 5 -24.16 32.63 -22.45
N LEU A 6 -24.12 31.83 -23.52
CA LEU A 6 -23.83 30.38 -23.46
C LEU A 6 -22.34 30.06 -23.33
N TRP A 7 -21.45 30.99 -23.66
CA TRP A 7 -20.01 30.78 -23.56
C TRP A 7 -19.49 30.87 -22.12
N LEU A 8 -20.06 31.75 -21.31
CA LEU A 8 -19.73 31.87 -19.88
C LEU A 8 -19.96 30.58 -19.07
N PRO A 9 -21.14 29.93 -19.11
CA PRO A 9 -21.36 28.68 -18.38
C PRO A 9 -20.48 27.54 -18.93
N LEU A 10 -20.22 27.52 -20.24
CA LEU A 10 -19.30 26.54 -20.84
C LEU A 10 -17.87 26.72 -20.31
N LEU A 11 -17.38 27.96 -20.25
CA LEU A 11 -16.07 28.31 -19.71
C LEU A 11 -15.94 27.89 -18.23
N VAL A 12 -16.98 28.13 -17.43
CA VAL A 12 -17.04 27.68 -16.03
C VAL A 12 -16.94 26.16 -15.94
N GLY A 13 -17.63 25.42 -16.80
CA GLY A 13 -17.51 23.97 -16.89
C GLY A 13 -16.09 23.50 -17.20
N PHE A 14 -15.39 24.17 -18.13
CA PHE A 14 -13.99 23.88 -18.43
C PHE A 14 -13.05 24.14 -17.25
N PHE A 15 -13.19 25.28 -16.56
CA PHE A 15 -12.38 25.56 -15.38
C PHE A 15 -12.61 24.55 -14.26
N TRP A 16 -13.86 24.11 -14.07
CA TRP A 16 -14.17 23.06 -13.10
C TRP A 16 -13.47 21.74 -13.45
N LEU A 17 -13.54 21.31 -14.71
CA LEU A 17 -12.90 20.08 -15.17
C LEU A 17 -11.37 20.16 -15.07
N ALA A 18 -10.77 21.29 -15.46
CA ALA A 18 -9.33 21.51 -15.33
C ALA A 18 -8.88 21.47 -13.86
N TRP A 19 -9.67 22.04 -12.95
CA TRP A 19 -9.41 21.97 -11.51
C TRP A 19 -9.48 20.52 -10.98
N GLN A 20 -10.47 19.75 -11.42
CA GLN A 20 -10.58 18.33 -11.06
C GLN A 20 -9.39 17.52 -11.58
N GLY A 21 -8.97 17.74 -12.84
CA GLY A 21 -7.78 17.09 -13.41
C GLY A 21 -6.50 17.43 -12.66
N SER A 22 -6.32 18.71 -12.28
CA SER A 22 -5.15 19.14 -11.48
C SER A 22 -5.10 18.47 -10.11
N ARG A 23 -6.25 18.30 -9.44
CA ARG A 23 -6.31 17.59 -8.15
C ARG A 23 -5.91 16.13 -8.27
N GLU A 24 -6.33 15.43 -9.31
CA GLU A 24 -5.95 14.03 -9.51
C GLU A 24 -4.46 13.90 -9.85
N TYR A 25 -3.94 14.80 -10.68
CA TYR A 25 -2.51 14.89 -10.97
C TYR A 25 -1.66 15.09 -9.70
N GLN A 26 -2.09 15.98 -8.80
CA GLN A 26 -1.39 16.22 -7.52
C GLN A 26 -1.30 14.97 -6.64
N LYS A 27 -2.31 14.08 -6.63
CA LYS A 27 -2.23 12.82 -5.87
C LYS A 27 -1.13 11.91 -6.40
N VAL A 28 -1.04 11.78 -7.72
CA VAL A 28 -0.06 10.91 -8.36
C VAL A 28 1.35 11.46 -8.14
N GLU A 29 1.54 12.77 -8.28
CA GLU A 29 2.86 13.39 -8.05
C GLU A 29 3.27 13.29 -6.57
N ALA A 30 2.34 13.51 -5.64
CA ALA A 30 2.60 13.34 -4.21
C ALA A 30 2.99 11.88 -3.88
N TYR A 31 2.32 10.89 -4.47
CA TYR A 31 2.71 9.50 -4.33
C TYR A 31 4.10 9.22 -4.92
N LYS A 32 4.40 9.78 -6.10
CA LYS A 32 5.69 9.56 -6.75
C LYS A 32 6.85 10.03 -5.86
N ILE A 33 6.76 11.24 -5.31
CA ILE A 33 7.75 11.78 -4.37
C ILE A 33 7.86 10.91 -3.12
N TRP A 34 6.73 10.43 -2.60
CA TRP A 34 6.72 9.52 -1.44
C TRP A 34 7.42 8.20 -1.74
N ALA A 35 7.11 7.60 -2.89
CA ALA A 35 7.61 6.30 -3.34
C ALA A 35 9.12 6.30 -3.62
N GLU A 36 9.71 7.44 -4.01
CA GLU A 36 11.16 7.58 -4.25
C GLU A 36 12.03 7.23 -3.04
N ASN A 37 11.48 7.28 -1.82
CA ASN A 37 12.21 6.93 -0.59
C ASN A 37 12.31 5.43 -0.33
N PHE A 38 11.66 4.59 -1.14
CA PHE A 38 11.52 3.16 -0.93
C PHE A 38 12.13 2.36 -2.08
N GLU A 39 12.65 1.18 -1.76
CA GLU A 39 13.15 0.24 -2.78
C GLU A 39 12.01 -0.37 -3.58
N ARG A 40 10.87 -0.59 -2.91
CA ARG A 40 9.62 -1.06 -3.52
C ARG A 40 8.46 -0.29 -2.91
N ALA A 41 7.58 0.22 -3.74
CA ALA A 41 6.39 0.91 -3.30
C ALA A 41 5.15 0.46 -4.09
N LYS A 42 4.01 0.46 -3.41
CA LYS A 42 2.68 0.24 -3.97
C LYS A 42 1.86 1.52 -3.81
N TYR A 43 1.13 1.86 -4.87
CA TYR A 43 0.00 2.76 -4.80
C TYR A 43 -1.29 1.94 -4.82
N ASP A 44 -2.18 2.22 -3.90
CA ASP A 44 -3.54 1.70 -3.86
C ASP A 44 -4.44 2.83 -3.35
N ILE A 45 -5.68 2.91 -3.84
CA ILE A 45 -6.61 4.00 -3.50
C ILE A 45 -6.88 4.04 -1.99
N TYR A 46 -6.83 2.89 -1.31
CA TYR A 46 -7.05 2.83 0.13
C TYR A 46 -5.78 3.01 0.97
N ALA A 47 -4.62 2.55 0.49
CA ALA A 47 -3.36 2.70 1.22
C ALA A 47 -2.13 2.63 0.32
N VAL A 48 -1.14 3.46 0.59
CA VAL A 48 0.21 3.28 0.05
C VAL A 48 1.01 2.38 0.97
N MET A 49 1.96 1.62 0.41
CA MET A 49 2.88 0.77 1.18
C MET A 49 4.25 0.81 0.51
N GLY A 50 5.30 1.03 1.28
CA GLY A 50 6.67 1.15 0.84
C GLY A 50 7.57 0.27 1.71
N GLN A 51 8.54 -0.39 1.09
CA GLN A 51 9.55 -1.21 1.74
C GLN A 51 10.93 -0.58 1.51
N LYS A 52 11.69 -0.43 2.59
CA LYS A 52 13.08 0.05 2.58
C LYS A 52 13.89 -0.82 3.55
N GLY A 53 14.85 -1.59 3.05
CA GLY A 53 15.47 -2.64 3.84
C GLY A 53 14.43 -3.55 4.51
N ASN A 54 14.44 -3.62 5.84
CA ASN A 54 13.52 -4.45 6.61
C ASN A 54 12.29 -3.68 7.12
N GLU A 55 12.15 -2.42 6.77
CA GLU A 55 11.04 -1.57 7.23
C GLU A 55 9.92 -1.51 6.21
N ILE A 56 8.69 -1.60 6.71
CA ILE A 56 7.47 -1.33 5.95
C ILE A 56 6.87 -0.05 6.48
N THR A 57 6.66 0.91 5.59
CA THR A 57 5.88 2.13 5.86
C THR A 57 4.61 2.09 5.05
N TRP A 58 3.48 2.40 5.68
CA TRP A 58 2.20 2.47 5.00
C TRP A 58 1.36 3.62 5.54
N GLY A 59 0.38 4.06 4.76
CA GLY A 59 -0.51 5.16 5.15
C GLY A 59 -1.56 5.43 4.08
N LYS A 60 -2.35 6.49 4.27
CA LYS A 60 -3.43 6.84 3.35
C LYS A 60 -2.98 7.90 2.34
N PRO A 61 -3.11 7.67 1.03
CA PRO A 61 -2.74 8.66 0.03
C PRO A 61 -3.70 9.85 0.03
N THR A 62 -3.16 11.06 -0.08
CA THR A 62 -3.93 12.30 -0.26
C THR A 62 -3.29 13.21 -1.30
N THR A 63 -4.00 14.26 -1.73
CA THR A 63 -3.47 15.26 -2.67
C THR A 63 -2.31 16.08 -2.09
N LYS A 64 -2.06 15.98 -0.78
CA LYS A 64 -0.99 16.73 -0.07
C LYS A 64 0.16 15.83 0.39
N GLY A 65 0.15 14.55 0.01
CA GLY A 65 1.05 13.53 0.54
C GLY A 65 0.31 12.42 1.28
N THR A 66 1.06 11.50 1.85
CA THR A 66 0.50 10.40 2.64
C THR A 66 0.24 10.89 4.07
N ILE A 67 -0.90 10.51 4.64
CA ILE A 67 -1.26 10.77 6.04
C ILE A 67 -1.40 9.46 6.81
N ASP A 68 -1.47 9.55 8.14
CA ASP A 68 -1.59 8.39 9.03
C ASP A 68 -0.48 7.35 8.78
N GLU A 69 0.73 7.85 8.49
CA GLU A 69 1.88 7.00 8.22
C GLU A 69 2.27 6.19 9.46
N SER A 70 2.49 4.91 9.26
CA SER A 70 2.99 4.00 10.28
C SER A 70 4.12 3.17 9.69
N THR A 71 5.24 3.12 10.41
CA THR A 71 6.41 2.34 10.04
C THR A 71 6.64 1.23 11.05
N PHE A 72 6.91 0.03 10.57
CA PHE A 72 7.29 -1.11 11.40
C PHE A 72 8.37 -1.96 10.74
N SER A 73 9.17 -2.65 11.57
CA SER A 73 10.20 -3.57 11.09
C SER A 73 9.62 -4.97 10.88
N LEU A 74 9.93 -5.58 9.74
CA LEU A 74 9.63 -6.97 9.42
C LEU A 74 10.34 -7.95 10.35
N LEU A 75 11.44 -7.56 11.00
CA LEU A 75 12.10 -8.39 12.00
C LEU A 75 11.22 -8.65 13.24
N ASN A 76 10.22 -7.79 13.48
CA ASN A 76 9.27 -7.95 14.58
C ASN A 76 8.01 -8.72 14.16
N VAL A 77 7.90 -9.11 12.89
CA VAL A 77 6.74 -9.79 12.31
C VAL A 77 6.96 -11.30 12.37
N GLU A 78 6.05 -12.00 13.03
CA GLU A 78 6.03 -13.46 13.10
C GLU A 78 5.48 -14.05 11.80
N LYS A 79 4.39 -13.47 11.28
CA LYS A 79 3.67 -14.05 10.14
C LYS A 79 2.95 -12.98 9.33
N ILE A 80 2.90 -13.20 8.01
CA ILE A 80 2.16 -12.37 7.06
C ILE A 80 1.06 -13.22 6.43
N GLN A 81 -0.18 -12.73 6.43
CA GLN A 81 -1.34 -13.43 5.87
C GLN A 81 -2.13 -12.53 4.92
N LEU A 82 -2.62 -13.09 3.83
CA LEU A 82 -3.62 -12.43 2.98
C LEU A 82 -5.01 -12.71 3.53
N LEU A 83 -5.75 -11.66 3.87
CA LEU A 83 -7.14 -11.72 4.30
C LEU A 83 -8.06 -11.29 3.17
N VAL A 84 -9.04 -12.13 2.85
CA VAL A 84 -10.16 -11.78 1.97
C VAL A 84 -11.46 -11.99 2.74
N ASN A 85 -12.23 -10.92 2.92
CA ASN A 85 -13.42 -10.88 3.77
C ASN A 85 -13.14 -11.42 5.18
N ASN A 86 -12.03 -10.98 5.77
CA ASN A 86 -11.57 -11.35 7.12
C ASN A 86 -11.21 -12.85 7.28
N LYS A 87 -11.02 -13.58 6.18
CA LYS A 87 -10.56 -14.97 6.19
C LYS A 87 -9.16 -15.06 5.59
N SER A 88 -8.26 -15.77 6.26
CA SER A 88 -6.94 -16.10 5.70
C SER A 88 -7.11 -16.94 4.44
N VAL A 89 -6.43 -16.53 3.37
CA VAL A 89 -6.38 -17.22 2.09
C VAL A 89 -4.94 -17.38 1.63
N GLU A 90 -4.71 -18.36 0.76
CA GLU A 90 -3.39 -18.61 0.17
C GLU A 90 -3.05 -17.54 -0.88
N THR A 91 -1.77 -17.19 -0.97
CA THR A 91 -1.25 -16.20 -1.93
C THR A 91 -1.08 -16.80 -3.33
N GLU A 92 -0.93 -18.11 -3.44
CA GLU A 92 -0.69 -18.84 -4.67
C GLU A 92 -1.99 -19.06 -5.45
N ASN A 93 -3.09 -19.27 -4.73
CA ASN A 93 -4.41 -19.51 -5.30
C ASN A 93 -5.50 -18.70 -4.56
N PRO A 94 -5.46 -17.35 -4.67
CA PRO A 94 -6.40 -16.51 -3.97
C PRO A 94 -7.81 -16.61 -4.60
N PRO A 95 -8.87 -16.34 -3.83
CA PRO A 95 -10.23 -16.37 -4.36
C PRO A 95 -10.42 -15.33 -5.47
N PRO A 96 -11.28 -15.61 -6.48
CA PRO A 96 -11.46 -14.72 -7.62
C PRO A 96 -12.20 -13.42 -7.27
N LYS A 97 -12.89 -13.36 -6.11
CA LYS A 97 -13.69 -12.21 -5.68
C LYS A 97 -13.63 -12.03 -4.16
N GLY A 98 -13.71 -10.77 -3.74
CA GLY A 98 -13.71 -10.34 -2.34
C GLY A 98 -13.90 -8.83 -2.28
N ARG A 99 -14.41 -8.33 -1.14
CA ARG A 99 -14.65 -6.89 -0.95
C ARG A 99 -13.65 -6.27 0.01
N ASN A 100 -13.32 -6.97 1.09
CA ASN A 100 -12.34 -6.52 2.06
C ASN A 100 -11.06 -7.32 1.86
N ILE A 101 -9.99 -6.66 1.37
CA ILE A 101 -8.75 -7.31 0.97
C ILE A 101 -7.64 -6.63 1.75
N GLU A 102 -6.95 -7.38 2.61
CA GLU A 102 -5.98 -6.84 3.54
C GLU A 102 -4.77 -7.77 3.60
N LEU A 103 -3.55 -7.23 3.70
CA LEU A 103 -2.41 -7.98 4.21
C LEU A 103 -2.30 -7.73 5.70
N GLU A 104 -2.38 -8.80 6.48
CA GLU A 104 -2.20 -8.77 7.93
C GLU A 104 -0.77 -9.16 8.30
N PHE A 105 -0.12 -8.32 9.10
CA PHE A 105 1.19 -8.52 9.69
C PHE A 105 0.98 -8.83 11.17
N ILE A 106 1.25 -10.07 11.57
CA ILE A 106 1.15 -10.54 12.95
C ILE A 106 2.54 -10.41 13.57
N PHE A 107 2.64 -9.71 14.70
CA PHE A 107 3.90 -9.48 15.40
C PHE A 107 4.14 -10.54 16.47
N PHE A 108 5.41 -10.78 16.83
CA PHE A 108 5.76 -11.65 17.97
C PHE A 108 5.18 -11.14 19.30
N GLU A 109 4.92 -9.84 19.41
CA GLU A 109 4.22 -9.23 20.53
C GLU A 109 2.74 -9.66 20.53
N THR A 110 2.31 -10.35 21.59
CA THR A 110 0.97 -10.95 21.67
C THR A 110 -0.14 -9.93 21.44
N GLY A 111 -1.02 -10.23 20.48
CA GLY A 111 -2.22 -9.41 20.20
C GLY A 111 -1.96 -8.20 19.31
N LYS A 112 -0.73 -7.96 18.86
CA LYS A 112 -0.41 -6.88 17.94
C LYS A 112 -0.46 -7.37 16.49
N SER A 113 -1.35 -6.77 15.70
CA SER A 113 -1.37 -6.94 14.26
C SER A 113 -1.60 -5.62 13.53
N VAL A 114 -1.08 -5.53 12.32
CA VAL A 114 -1.30 -4.40 11.40
C VAL A 114 -1.97 -4.94 10.14
N LYS A 115 -3.02 -4.27 9.68
CA LYS A 115 -3.75 -4.63 8.46
C LYS A 115 -3.62 -3.52 7.44
N VAL A 116 -3.04 -3.85 6.29
CA VAL A 116 -2.89 -2.89 5.19
C VAL A 116 -3.88 -3.23 4.09
N PRO A 117 -4.82 -2.33 3.74
CA PRO A 117 -5.85 -2.61 2.76
C PRO A 117 -5.33 -2.55 1.31
N PHE A 118 -6.04 -3.27 0.45
CA PHE A 118 -5.85 -3.34 -1.00
C PHE A 118 -7.21 -3.26 -1.72
N THR A 119 -7.25 -2.70 -2.92
CA THR A 119 -8.43 -2.73 -3.81
C THR A 119 -8.52 -4.03 -4.60
N GLU A 120 -7.38 -4.67 -4.88
CA GLU A 120 -7.28 -5.82 -5.80
C GLU A 120 -6.61 -7.02 -5.16
N ILE A 121 -7.27 -8.18 -5.25
CA ILE A 121 -6.76 -9.46 -4.74
C ILE A 121 -5.44 -9.86 -5.41
N PRO A 122 -5.28 -9.77 -6.75
CA PRO A 122 -4.01 -10.14 -7.39
C PRO A 122 -2.84 -9.28 -6.95
N LEU A 123 -3.06 -7.99 -6.66
CA LEU A 123 -2.03 -7.10 -6.17
C LEU A 123 -1.64 -7.46 -4.73
N ALA A 124 -2.63 -7.70 -3.86
CA ALA A 124 -2.42 -8.13 -2.48
C ALA A 124 -1.68 -9.48 -2.42
N ALA A 125 -2.04 -10.44 -3.28
CA ALA A 125 -1.39 -11.73 -3.38
C ALA A 125 0.08 -11.63 -3.82
N LYS A 126 0.37 -10.80 -4.83
CA LYS A 126 1.77 -10.54 -5.27
C LYS A 126 2.62 -9.95 -4.15
N TRP A 127 2.08 -8.96 -3.44
CA TRP A 127 2.78 -8.35 -2.30
C TRP A 127 2.93 -9.32 -1.13
N GLY A 128 1.88 -10.07 -0.80
CA GLY A 128 1.90 -11.08 0.25
C GLY A 128 2.97 -12.13 0.00
N LYS A 129 3.00 -12.70 -1.21
CA LYS A 129 4.01 -13.67 -1.62
C LYS A 129 5.42 -13.11 -1.48
N PHE A 130 5.67 -11.93 -2.05
CA PHE A 130 6.98 -11.29 -1.98
C PHE A 130 7.44 -11.08 -0.53
N LEU A 131 6.58 -10.53 0.32
CA LEU A 131 6.92 -10.22 1.71
C LEU A 131 7.11 -11.48 2.56
N GLN A 132 6.35 -12.54 2.29
CA GLN A 132 6.53 -13.85 2.94
C GLN A 132 7.89 -14.47 2.58
N GLU A 133 8.25 -14.48 1.29
CA GLU A 133 9.57 -14.95 0.83
C GLU A 133 10.71 -14.10 1.45
N PHE A 134 10.53 -12.78 1.50
CA PHE A 134 11.49 -11.87 2.12
C PHE A 134 11.64 -12.14 3.63
N LEU A 135 10.54 -12.33 4.36
CA LEU A 135 10.55 -12.65 5.79
C LEU A 135 11.27 -13.98 6.07
N GLN A 136 11.03 -15.01 5.26
CA GLN A 136 11.75 -16.27 5.36
C GLN A 136 13.26 -16.08 5.17
N SER A 137 13.66 -15.26 4.18
CA SER A 137 15.07 -14.98 3.94
C SER A 137 15.75 -14.25 5.10
N LEU A 138 15.04 -13.35 5.80
CA LEU A 138 15.54 -12.64 6.98
C LEU A 138 15.74 -13.59 8.16
N ASN A 139 14.78 -14.49 8.39
CA ASN A 139 14.86 -15.47 9.47
C ASN A 139 16.04 -16.43 9.26
N SER A 140 16.23 -16.93 8.03
CA SER A 140 17.36 -17.81 7.69
C SER A 140 18.73 -17.13 7.77
N GLN A 141 18.81 -15.81 7.63
CA GLN A 141 20.07 -15.05 7.84
C GLN A 141 20.38 -14.88 9.32
N THR A 142 19.35 -14.61 10.13
CA THR A 142 19.50 -14.44 11.58
C THR A 142 20.01 -15.74 12.22
N GLU A 143 19.44 -16.89 11.86
CA GLU A 143 19.88 -18.20 12.35
C GLU A 143 21.34 -18.56 11.99
N LYS A 144 21.89 -18.03 10.90
CA LYS A 144 23.27 -18.32 10.49
C LYS A 144 24.31 -17.50 11.23
N VAL A 145 23.95 -16.30 11.70
CA VAL A 145 24.85 -15.45 12.47
C VAL A 145 25.07 -16.05 13.86
N ASP A 146 24.00 -16.51 14.51
CA ASP A 146 24.06 -17.11 15.85
C ASP A 146 24.86 -18.43 15.89
N ASN A 147 24.93 -19.15 14.77
CA ASN A 147 25.67 -20.42 14.67
C ASN A 147 27.16 -20.26 14.32
N ASN A 148 27.61 -19.06 13.93
CA ASN A 148 29.00 -18.79 13.54
C ASN A 148 29.81 -18.10 14.66
N GLU A 149 29.18 -17.76 15.79
CA GLU A 149 29.83 -17.19 16.98
C GLU A 149 30.01 -18.18 18.14
N ASN A 150 29.75 -19.48 17.90
CA ASN A 150 30.07 -20.60 18.82
C ASN A 150 31.16 -21.51 18.21
#